data_AF-A0A8B9ANN5-F1
#
_entry.id   AF-A0A8B9ANN5-F1
#
_cell.length_a   1.000
_cell.length_b   1.000
_cell.length_c   1.000
_cell.angle_alpha   90.00
_cell.angle_beta   90.00
_cell.angle_gamma   90.00
#
_symmetry.space_group_name_H-M   'P 1'
#
loop_
_entity.id
_entity.type
_entity.pdbx_description
1 polymer ?
#
loop_
_entity_poly.entity_id
_entity_poly.type
_entity_poly.pdbx_seq_one_letter_code
_entity_poly.pdbx_strand_id
1 'polypeptide(L)'
;MSFDDQELLKYLKGYDGGHILPSWGAIDPDCNPYHFGPDRLHAGSARGSSGVSYYYVECAENPRTDERKVADHSGCWQRSGGEIADRHGSNAVMYKQKFKFVPRDNGPRTWVMTEYTLHPNKSGKNKKAICAIQEEGSSRQ
;
A
#
# COMPACT_ATOMS: atom_id res chain seq x y z
N MET A 1 6.50 -12.84 5.55
CA MET A 1 5.15 -13.42 5.50
C MET A 1 4.32 -12.44 4.70
N SER A 2 3.74 -12.88 3.58
CA SER A 2 2.82 -12.05 2.78
C SER A 2 1.40 -12.26 3.30
N PHE A 3 0.66 -11.17 3.52
CA PHE A 3 -0.75 -11.26 3.90
C PHE A 3 -1.62 -11.66 2.73
N ASP A 4 -2.62 -12.49 3.01
CA ASP A 4 -3.71 -12.74 2.06
C ASP A 4 -4.77 -11.62 2.09
N ASP A 5 -5.67 -11.64 1.11
CA ASP A 5 -6.71 -10.62 0.97
C ASP A 5 -7.72 -10.58 2.14
N GLN A 6 -7.97 -11.72 2.80
CA GLN A 6 -8.85 -11.77 3.97
C GLN A 6 -8.17 -11.17 5.20
N GLU A 7 -6.88 -11.38 5.37
CA GLU A 7 -6.07 -10.76 6.41
C GLU A 7 -6.03 -9.24 6.22
N LEU A 8 -5.71 -8.76 5.01
CA LEU A 8 -5.72 -7.33 4.66
C LEU A 8 -7.11 -6.70 4.89
N LEU A 9 -8.19 -7.41 4.58
CA LEU A 9 -9.53 -6.96 4.88
C LEU A 9 -9.79 -6.82 6.40
N LYS A 10 -9.31 -7.77 7.22
CA LYS A 10 -9.41 -7.67 8.69
C LYS A 10 -8.65 -6.45 9.21
N TYR A 11 -7.44 -6.21 8.69
CA TYR A 11 -6.63 -5.03 9.04
C TYR A 11 -7.31 -3.72 8.67
N LEU A 12 -7.93 -3.63 7.48
CA LEU A 12 -8.66 -2.45 7.06
C LEU A 12 -9.94 -2.20 7.89
N LYS A 13 -10.67 -3.27 8.24
CA LYS A 13 -11.91 -3.17 9.03
C LYS A 13 -11.64 -2.84 10.50
N GLY A 14 -10.57 -3.38 11.07
CA GLY A 14 -10.25 -3.25 12.48
C GLY A 14 -9.44 -2.01 12.84
N TYR A 15 -9.09 -1.16 11.87
CA TYR A 15 -8.51 0.15 12.15
C TYR A 15 -9.61 1.10 12.64
N ASP A 16 -9.89 1.08 13.95
CA ASP A 16 -10.82 1.99 14.61
C ASP A 16 -10.03 3.03 15.43
N GLY A 17 -10.02 4.28 14.96
CA GLY A 17 -9.63 5.44 15.78
C GLY A 17 -8.20 5.48 16.35
N GLY A 18 -7.25 4.66 15.87
CA GLY A 18 -5.86 4.66 16.34
C GLY A 18 -5.48 3.50 17.28
N HIS A 19 -6.38 2.54 17.52
CA HIS A 19 -6.01 1.29 18.18
C HIS A 19 -5.53 0.25 17.15
N ILE A 20 -4.23 0.27 16.87
CA ILE A 20 -3.56 -0.83 16.17
C ILE A 20 -3.44 -1.97 17.19
N LEU A 21 -4.12 -3.10 16.94
CA LEU A 21 -4.01 -4.24 17.84
C LEU A 21 -2.53 -4.71 17.88
N PRO A 22 -1.92 -4.91 19.06
CA PRO A 22 -0.48 -5.12 19.19
C PRO A 22 0.08 -6.38 18.51
N SER A 23 -0.77 -7.33 18.10
CA SER A 23 -0.38 -8.47 17.28
C SER A 23 -0.17 -8.14 15.80
N TRP A 24 -0.35 -6.87 15.39
CA TRP A 24 -0.40 -6.41 14.00
C TRP A 24 0.84 -5.64 13.52
N GLY A 25 1.95 -5.69 14.26
CA GLY A 25 3.20 -4.95 13.99
C GLY A 25 3.99 -5.35 12.72
N ALA A 26 3.30 -5.81 11.68
CA ALA A 26 3.82 -6.14 10.35
C ALA A 26 3.34 -5.16 9.26
N ILE A 27 2.44 -4.22 9.58
CA ILE A 27 2.11 -3.07 8.75
C ILE A 27 2.62 -1.81 9.47
N ASP A 28 3.48 -1.04 8.82
CA ASP A 28 4.05 0.17 9.38
C ASP A 28 3.01 1.32 9.36
N PRO A 29 2.62 1.88 10.51
CA PRO A 29 1.62 2.95 10.58
C PRO A 29 2.18 4.36 10.40
N ASP A 30 3.49 4.55 10.52
CA ASP A 30 4.14 5.85 10.60
C ASP A 30 4.79 6.26 9.27
N CYS A 31 5.12 5.27 8.43
CA CYS A 31 5.78 5.52 7.16
C CYS A 31 4.79 5.63 5.99
N ASN A 32 4.65 6.84 5.44
CA ASN A 32 3.83 7.08 4.24
C ASN A 32 4.64 6.80 2.95
N PRO A 33 4.20 5.87 2.09
CA PRO A 33 4.91 5.48 0.88
C PRO A 33 4.84 6.49 -0.27
N TYR A 34 4.09 7.58 -0.10
CA TYR A 34 4.12 8.74 -0.99
C TYR A 34 5.16 9.78 -0.55
N HIS A 35 5.82 9.60 0.59
CA HIS A 35 6.89 10.50 1.03
C HIS A 35 8.28 10.04 0.60
N PHE A 36 8.49 8.74 0.45
CA PHE A 36 9.79 8.15 0.16
C PHE A 36 9.75 7.20 -1.04
N GLY A 37 10.85 7.18 -1.80
CA GLY A 37 11.05 6.22 -2.88
C GLY A 37 11.10 4.78 -2.38
N PRO A 38 10.72 3.80 -3.22
CA PRO A 38 10.55 2.41 -2.81
C PRO A 38 11.85 1.74 -2.33
N ASP A 39 13.01 2.13 -2.85
CA ASP A 39 14.29 1.60 -2.36
C ASP A 39 14.53 1.92 -0.88
N ARG A 40 14.16 3.13 -0.44
CA ARG A 40 14.29 3.55 0.97
C ARG A 40 13.28 2.85 1.85
N LEU A 41 12.04 2.71 1.36
CA LEU A 41 10.97 1.98 2.05
C LEU A 41 11.37 0.51 2.25
N HIS A 42 11.91 -0.13 1.22
CA HIS A 42 12.31 -1.53 1.28
C HIS A 42 13.53 -1.75 2.18
N ALA A 43 14.55 -0.88 2.11
CA ALA A 43 15.74 -0.98 2.97
C ALA A 43 15.42 -0.73 4.46
N GLY A 44 14.43 0.12 4.75
CA GLY A 44 13.98 0.40 6.12
C GLY A 44 13.00 -0.64 6.69
N SER A 45 12.47 -1.53 5.85
CA SER A 45 11.50 -2.55 6.27
C SER A 45 12.21 -3.66 7.04
N ALA A 46 12.36 -3.47 8.35
CA ALA A 46 13.03 -4.42 9.26
C ALA A 46 12.30 -5.77 9.42
N ARG A 47 11.16 -5.98 8.74
CA ARG A 47 10.24 -7.10 8.99
C ARG A 47 9.63 -7.62 7.68
N GLY A 48 10.36 -8.43 6.92
CA GLY A 48 9.77 -9.10 5.76
C GLY A 48 10.61 -10.19 5.10
N SER A 49 10.40 -11.46 5.48
CA SER A 49 10.95 -12.65 4.78
C SER A 49 10.36 -12.89 3.37
N SER A 50 9.41 -12.07 2.92
CA SER A 50 8.60 -12.29 1.69
C SER A 50 8.84 -11.25 0.59
N GLY A 51 9.76 -10.29 0.77
CA GLY A 51 10.01 -9.26 -0.25
C GLY A 51 8.91 -8.20 -0.42
N VAL A 52 7.86 -8.26 0.41
CA VAL A 52 6.75 -7.30 0.42
C VAL A 52 6.77 -6.51 1.73
N SER A 53 6.66 -5.19 1.62
CA SER A 53 6.54 -4.26 2.74
C SER A 53 5.14 -3.65 2.78
N TYR A 54 4.52 -3.58 3.96
CA TYR A 54 3.14 -3.11 4.13
C TYR A 54 3.09 -1.83 4.97
N TYR A 55 2.30 -0.86 4.53
CA TYR A 55 2.20 0.47 5.13
C TYR A 55 0.73 0.90 5.28
N TYR A 56 0.37 1.59 6.37
CA TYR A 56 -0.90 2.30 6.46
C TYR A 56 -0.76 3.73 5.92
N VAL A 57 -1.78 4.20 5.20
CA VAL A 57 -1.80 5.56 4.63
C VAL A 57 -3.16 6.19 4.83
N GLU A 58 -3.24 7.49 5.07
CA GLU A 58 -4.54 8.17 5.07
C GLU A 58 -5.12 8.27 3.66
N CYS A 59 -6.38 7.89 3.50
CA CYS A 59 -7.11 8.09 2.24
C CYS A 59 -7.22 9.59 1.87
N ALA A 60 -7.05 10.50 2.83
CA ALA A 60 -7.00 11.94 2.55
C ALA A 60 -5.68 12.36 1.88
N GLU A 61 -4.60 11.65 2.15
CA GLU A 61 -3.28 11.85 1.55
C GLU A 61 -3.13 11.10 0.22
N ASN A 62 -4.21 10.50 -0.26
CA ASN A 62 -4.29 9.75 -1.49
C ASN A 62 -4.93 10.63 -2.59
N PRO A 63 -4.13 11.35 -3.40
CA PRO A 63 -4.66 12.03 -4.57
C PRO A 63 -5.19 10.99 -5.57
N ARG A 64 -6.46 11.13 -5.98
CA ARG A 64 -7.11 10.31 -7.01
C ARG A 64 -6.62 10.66 -8.42
N THR A 65 -5.32 10.79 -8.58
CA THR A 65 -4.66 11.07 -9.85
C THR A 65 -4.04 9.78 -10.39
N ASP A 66 -3.96 9.67 -11.71
CA ASP A 66 -3.32 8.52 -12.35
C ASP A 66 -1.80 8.50 -12.11
N GLU A 67 -1.21 9.61 -11.70
CA GLU A 67 0.17 9.75 -11.27
C GLU A 67 0.23 10.34 -9.87
N ARG A 68 1.03 9.74 -8.97
CA ARG A 68 1.28 10.23 -7.61
C ARG A 68 2.77 10.46 -7.40
N LYS A 69 3.19 11.71 -7.39
CA LYS A 69 4.60 12.08 -7.17
C LYS A 69 4.99 11.79 -5.72
N VAL A 70 6.19 11.25 -5.55
CA VAL A 70 6.76 11.04 -4.22
C VAL A 70 7.40 12.34 -3.71
N ALA A 71 7.21 12.66 -2.43
CA ALA A 71 7.66 13.93 -1.85
C ALA A 71 9.18 14.10 -1.85
N ASP A 72 9.96 13.01 -1.78
CA ASP A 72 11.42 13.05 -1.89
C ASP A 72 11.95 13.27 -3.32
N HIS A 73 11.04 13.46 -4.30
CA HIS A 73 11.36 13.71 -5.71
C HIS A 73 12.10 12.58 -6.43
N SER A 74 12.11 11.36 -5.86
CA SER A 74 12.73 10.18 -6.47
C SER A 74 11.98 9.65 -7.70
N GLY A 75 10.70 10.00 -7.86
CA GLY A 75 9.87 9.53 -8.96
C GLY A 75 8.38 9.68 -8.69
N CYS A 76 7.58 8.89 -9.39
CA CYS A 76 6.13 8.85 -9.19
C CYS A 76 5.57 7.42 -9.25
N TRP A 77 4.47 7.19 -8.55
CA TRP A 77 3.64 6.01 -8.68
C TRP A 77 2.60 6.25 -9.77
N GLN A 78 2.69 5.50 -10.87
CA GLN A 78 1.75 5.55 -11.97
C GLN A 78 0.74 4.41 -11.87
N ARG A 79 -0.55 4.75 -11.94
CA ARG A 79 -1.65 3.79 -11.88
C ARG A 79 -1.50 2.76 -13.01
N SER A 80 -1.65 1.49 -12.65
CA SER A 80 -1.57 0.37 -13.58
C SER A 80 -2.82 -0.48 -13.49
N GLY A 81 -3.55 -0.62 -14.60
CA GLY A 81 -4.79 -1.39 -14.66
C GLY A 81 -5.98 -0.74 -13.93
N GLY A 82 -7.11 -1.42 -13.99
CA GLY A 82 -8.35 -0.99 -13.34
C GLY A 82 -8.37 -1.29 -11.83
N GLU A 83 -9.23 -0.56 -11.12
CA GLU A 83 -9.57 -0.87 -9.73
C GLU A 83 -10.41 -2.15 -9.70
N ILE A 84 -10.01 -3.14 -8.91
CA ILE A 84 -10.71 -4.43 -8.80
C ILE A 84 -11.44 -4.47 -7.47
N ALA A 85 -12.75 -4.69 -7.51
CA ALA A 85 -13.56 -4.92 -6.33
C ALA A 85 -13.42 -6.38 -5.88
N ASP A 86 -13.06 -6.58 -4.62
CA ASP A 86 -13.03 -7.87 -3.95
C ASP A 86 -14.17 -7.96 -2.94
N ARG A 87 -15.09 -8.90 -3.20
CA ARG A 87 -16.32 -9.07 -2.43
C ARG A 87 -16.17 -10.26 -1.49
N HIS A 88 -15.76 -9.99 -0.26
CA HIS A 88 -15.72 -11.00 0.79
C HIS A 88 -17.02 -11.03 1.59
N GLY A 89 -18.02 -11.80 1.12
CA GLY A 89 -19.17 -12.37 1.87
C GLY A 89 -19.97 -11.47 2.83
N SER A 90 -19.67 -10.19 2.90
CA SER A 90 -20.14 -9.18 3.84
C SER A 90 -20.34 -7.88 3.06
N ASN A 91 -21.17 -6.97 3.57
CA ASN A 91 -21.48 -5.68 2.93
C ASN A 91 -20.25 -4.76 2.70
N ALA A 92 -19.05 -5.16 3.14
CA ALA A 92 -17.81 -4.44 2.91
C ALA A 92 -17.16 -4.91 1.61
N VAL A 93 -16.97 -3.97 0.69
CA VAL A 93 -16.23 -4.19 -0.56
C VAL A 93 -14.83 -3.61 -0.40
N MET A 94 -13.82 -4.48 -0.50
CA MET A 94 -12.42 -4.05 -0.59
C MET A 94 -12.09 -3.75 -2.04
N TYR A 95 -11.32 -2.71 -2.29
CA TYR A 95 -10.86 -2.34 -3.62
C TYR A 95 -9.34 -2.42 -3.68
N LYS A 96 -8.84 -2.98 -4.78
CA LYS A 96 -7.41 -3.11 -5.06
C LYS A 96 -7.06 -2.23 -6.25
N GLN A 97 -6.06 -1.37 -6.08
CA GLN A 97 -5.48 -0.59 -7.16
C GLN A 97 -3.98 -0.83 -7.24
N LYS A 98 -3.49 -1.17 -8.44
CA LYS A 98 -2.05 -1.35 -8.68
C LYS A 98 -1.43 -0.06 -9.19
N PHE A 99 -0.18 0.15 -8.81
CA PHE A 99 0.70 1.22 -9.29
C PHE A 99 2.07 0.64 -9.62
N LYS A 100 2.71 1.21 -10.65
CA LYS A 100 4.12 0.98 -10.98
C LYS A 100 4.92 2.22 -10.63
N PHE A 101 6.10 2.04 -10.04
CA PHE A 101 7.00 3.16 -9.80
C PHE A 101 7.73 3.53 -11.09
N VAL A 102 7.68 4.79 -11.46
CA VAL A 102 8.49 5.38 -12.53
C VAL A 102 9.56 6.23 -11.85
N PRO A 103 10.82 5.76 -11.81
CA PRO A 103 11.88 6.52 -11.18
C PRO A 103 12.22 7.74 -12.03
N ARG A 104 12.63 8.83 -11.38
CA ARG A 104 13.07 10.05 -12.06
C ARG A 104 14.38 9.83 -12.81
N ASP A 105 15.28 9.06 -12.20
CA ASP A 105 16.55 8.65 -12.77
C ASP A 105 16.45 7.19 -13.24
N ASN A 106 17.25 6.78 -14.22
CA ASN A 106 17.24 5.41 -14.73
C ASN A 106 17.73 4.41 -13.66
N GLY A 107 16.80 3.95 -12.82
CA GLY A 107 17.02 2.90 -11.83
C GLY A 107 16.82 1.51 -12.45
N PRO A 108 17.60 0.50 -12.04
CA PRO A 108 17.51 -0.86 -12.59
C PRO A 108 16.33 -1.67 -12.03
N ARG A 109 15.68 -1.18 -10.96
CA ARG A 109 14.64 -1.92 -10.25
C ARG A 109 13.26 -1.40 -10.60
N THR A 110 12.35 -2.33 -10.89
CA THR A 110 10.94 -2.00 -11.09
C THR A 110 10.19 -2.29 -9.80
N TRP A 111 9.39 -1.34 -9.34
CA TRP A 111 8.62 -1.49 -8.11
C TRP A 111 7.13 -1.45 -8.39
N VAL A 112 6.37 -2.27 -7.66
CA VAL A 112 4.92 -2.33 -7.74
C VAL A 112 4.34 -2.07 -6.36
N MET A 113 3.31 -1.24 -6.32
CA MET A 113 2.47 -1.03 -5.16
C MET A 113 1.06 -1.57 -5.45
N THR A 114 0.50 -2.32 -4.52
CA THR A 114 -0.94 -2.61 -4.48
C THR A 114 -1.55 -1.87 -3.29
N GLU A 115 -2.48 -0.97 -3.58
CA GLU A 115 -3.25 -0.21 -2.61
C GLU A 115 -4.58 -0.91 -2.36
N TYR A 116 -4.92 -1.10 -1.08
CA TYR A 116 -6.14 -1.72 -0.61
C TYR A 116 -6.99 -0.70 0.16
N THR A 117 -8.25 -0.52 -0.22
CA THR A 117 -9.19 0.44 0.41
C THR A 117 -10.56 -0.17 0.65
N LEU A 118 -11.36 0.42 1.54
CA LEU A 118 -12.76 0.03 1.80
C LEU A 118 -13.76 1.04 1.20
N HIS A 119 -14.91 0.54 0.73
CA HIS A 119 -16.07 1.37 0.35
C HIS A 119 -17.22 1.26 1.38
N PRO A 120 -17.99 2.35 1.67
CA PRO A 120 -17.91 3.72 1.14
C PRO A 120 -16.80 4.58 1.78
N ASN A 121 -15.76 3.94 2.31
CA ASN A 121 -14.66 4.57 3.01
C ASN A 121 -13.64 5.33 2.13
N LYS A 122 -14.10 5.94 1.02
CA LYS A 122 -13.22 6.53 0.00
C LYS A 122 -12.84 8.02 0.20
N SER A 123 -13.19 8.70 1.30
CA SER A 123 -12.87 10.15 1.46
C SER A 123 -13.16 10.77 2.85
N GLY A 124 -12.55 10.29 3.94
CA GLY A 124 -12.73 10.93 5.25
C GLY A 124 -11.46 10.94 6.09
N LYS A 125 -11.35 11.93 6.98
CA LYS A 125 -10.34 11.93 8.06
C LYS A 125 -10.50 10.63 8.86
N ASN A 126 -9.38 10.00 9.24
CA ASN A 126 -9.31 8.70 9.92
C ASN A 126 -9.61 7.46 9.05
N LYS A 127 -9.74 7.59 7.73
CA LYS A 127 -9.85 6.43 6.82
C LYS A 127 -8.46 6.04 6.35
N LYS A 128 -8.07 4.78 6.58
CA LYS A 128 -6.78 4.25 6.14
C LYS A 128 -6.91 3.36 4.91
N ALA A 129 -5.88 3.40 4.08
CA ALA A 129 -5.54 2.41 3.07
C ALA A 129 -4.36 1.56 3.56
N ILE A 130 -4.19 0.38 2.98
CA ILE A 130 -2.94 -0.40 3.13
C ILE A 130 -2.23 -0.38 1.77
N CYS A 131 -0.94 -0.04 1.77
CA CYS A 131 -0.08 -0.14 0.60
C CYS A 131 0.88 -1.31 0.79
N ALA A 132 0.81 -2.29 -0.11
CA ALA A 132 1.78 -3.37 -0.21
C ALA A 132 2.77 -3.04 -1.34
N ILE A 133 4.06 -2.92 -1.02
CA ILE A 133 5.12 -2.55 -1.96
C ILE A 133 6.09 -3.72 -2.11
N GLN A 134 6.44 -4.04 -3.34
CA GLN A 134 7.37 -5.11 -3.68
C GLN A 134 8.15 -4.79 -4.96
N GLU A 135 9.32 -5.39 -5.10
CA GLU A 135 10.11 -5.34 -6.33
C GLU A 135 9.53 -6.33 -7.37
N GLU A 136 9.28 -5.86 -8.59
CA GLU A 136 8.84 -6.69 -9.72
C GLU A 136 9.98 -7.63 -10.12
N GLY A 137 9.74 -8.95 -10.03
CA GLY A 137 10.77 -9.97 -10.28
C GLY A 137 11.42 -10.57 -9.02
N SER A 138 11.07 -10.08 -7.81
CA SER A 138 11.51 -10.69 -6.55
C SER A 138 10.73 -11.97 -6.18
N SER A 139 9.75 -12.37 -7.01
CA SER A 139 9.21 -13.73 -7.01
C SER A 139 10.28 -14.71 -7.52
N ARG A 140 11.25 -15.08 -6.68
CA ARG A 140 12.10 -16.27 -6.93
C ARG A 140 11.16 -17.49 -6.98
N GLN A 141 11.16 -18.24 -8.10
CA GLN A 141 11.97 -19.46 -8.28
C GLN A 141 11.85 -20.44 -7.11
#